data_AF-A0A973D4U6-F1
#
_entry.id   AF-A0A973D4U6-F1
#
_cell.length_a   1.000
_cell.length_b   1.000
_cell.length_c   1.000
_cell.angle_alpha   90.00
_cell.angle_beta   90.00
_cell.angle_gamma   90.00
#
_symmetry.space_group_name_H-M   'P 1'
#
loop_
_entity.id
_entity.type
_entity.pdbx_description
1 polymer ?
#
loop_
_entity_poly.entity_id
_entity_poly.type
_entity_poly.pdbx_seq_one_letter_code
_entity_poly.pdbx_strand_id
1 'polypeptide(L)'
;IAKSATSILRQLVDAGTLSNLPGGLKARGLRIRGDDTPISPGEFRDVDVPSGSIAENITFLPYKEPSGVLHSLLGNIVEEGRRFASLTDLNISDMNQQAPVGTTLALMERSMKVMTAIQARLHASMKKEFSILEQIVRDHAPHSYPYDLEGDEEMRFADFDDRIDVIPVSDPNSSTMAQRIMQYQAALQLAGTAPQMYDLPKLHRQMLDVLGIRDAEQIVPLEDDIPPADPVTENMNLITSEPVRAYMWQDHKAHITSHMSGLQDPQVQELAAQSPNAPAIQAALAAHVAEHMAFHYRREIENQLGVPLPPPGEPLPDDVEVQLSRLVAEASTRILQEHQAEAMQQEAQEQAEDPIIQMRRRELDIQEMDVMARVKEREARIALDAKKSEDRNAVERERIESQERNVDSKLGQEMASDLIKAEVKGEEVSSREIVEGVRLGMDAADRLREEGAGE
;
A
#
# COMPACT_ATOMS: atom_id res chain seq x y z
N ILE A 1 9.09 59.59 -1.01
CA ILE A 1 9.99 58.73 -1.82
C ILE A 1 9.81 59.01 -3.31
N ALA A 2 8.71 58.61 -3.95
CA ALA A 2 8.52 58.79 -5.40
C ALA A 2 8.70 60.24 -5.91
N LYS A 3 8.01 61.22 -5.31
CA LYS A 3 8.14 62.65 -5.69
C LYS A 3 9.59 63.16 -5.58
N SER A 4 10.31 62.78 -4.53
CA SER A 4 11.71 63.17 -4.30
C SER A 4 12.66 62.52 -5.30
N ALA A 5 12.49 61.22 -5.58
CA ALA A 5 13.25 60.50 -6.60
C ALA A 5 13.07 61.12 -7.99
N THR A 6 11.82 61.44 -8.38
CA THR A 6 11.53 62.10 -9.66
C THR A 6 12.17 63.49 -9.74
N SER A 7 12.16 64.26 -8.65
CA SER A 7 12.79 65.59 -8.62
C SER A 7 14.31 65.51 -8.81
N ILE A 8 14.98 64.61 -8.10
CA ILE A 8 16.44 64.43 -8.18
C ILE A 8 16.85 63.89 -9.55
N LEU A 9 16.09 62.92 -10.09
CA LEU A 9 16.32 62.36 -11.42
C LEU A 9 16.25 63.45 -12.49
N ARG A 10 15.24 64.33 -12.43
CA ARG A 10 15.15 65.49 -13.36
C ARG A 10 16.36 66.41 -13.23
N GLN A 11 16.74 66.78 -12.01
CA GLN A 11 17.92 67.63 -11.79
C GLN A 11 19.23 67.02 -12.33
N LEU A 12 19.41 65.70 -12.20
CA LEU A 12 20.58 65.00 -12.74
C LEU A 12 20.57 64.96 -14.27
N VAL A 13 19.41 64.72 -14.89
CA VAL A 13 19.25 64.73 -16.35
C VAL A 13 19.43 66.14 -16.92
N ASP A 14 18.85 67.14 -16.28
CA ASP A 14 18.96 68.55 -16.67
C ASP A 14 20.42 69.04 -16.54
N ALA A 15 21.12 68.70 -15.45
CA ALA A 15 22.54 69.00 -15.30
C ALA A 15 23.40 68.31 -16.36
N GLY A 16 23.09 67.05 -16.71
CA GLY A 16 23.82 66.31 -17.75
C GLY A 16 23.61 66.90 -19.15
N THR A 17 22.38 67.27 -19.48
CA THR A 17 22.05 67.91 -20.77
C THR A 17 22.70 69.29 -20.90
N LEU A 18 22.62 70.12 -19.87
CA LEU A 18 23.22 71.47 -19.85
C LEU A 18 24.77 71.44 -19.83
N SER A 19 25.37 70.41 -19.25
CA SER A 19 26.84 70.21 -19.28
C SER A 19 27.33 69.73 -20.66
N ASN A 20 26.56 68.87 -21.33
CA ASN A 20 26.94 68.33 -22.65
C ASN A 20 26.65 69.31 -23.79
N LEU A 21 25.66 70.18 -23.64
CA LEU A 21 25.27 71.20 -24.61
C LEU A 21 25.18 72.58 -23.92
N PRO A 22 26.33 73.20 -23.59
CA PRO A 22 26.35 74.43 -22.81
C PRO A 22 25.81 75.61 -23.63
N GLY A 23 24.78 76.27 -23.09
CA GLY A 23 24.35 77.59 -23.54
C GLY A 23 25.28 78.71 -23.06
N GLY A 24 25.22 79.87 -23.72
CA GLY A 24 26.05 81.02 -23.39
C GLY A 24 25.45 82.35 -23.83
N LEU A 25 26.17 83.43 -23.54
CA LEU A 25 25.84 84.79 -23.95
C LEU A 25 26.75 85.21 -25.12
N LYS A 26 26.16 85.82 -26.15
CA LYS A 26 26.90 86.39 -27.29
C LYS A 26 26.90 87.92 -27.23
N ALA A 27 28.04 88.54 -27.56
CA ALA A 27 28.17 89.99 -27.61
C ALA A 27 27.24 90.62 -28.67
N ARG A 28 26.70 91.82 -28.41
CA ARG A 28 25.64 92.49 -29.21
C ARG A 28 26.03 92.82 -30.67
N GLY A 29 27.26 92.54 -31.10
CA GLY A 29 27.72 92.74 -32.49
C GLY A 29 28.16 91.46 -33.22
N LEU A 30 28.16 90.30 -32.55
CA LEU A 30 28.57 89.03 -33.15
C LEU A 30 27.47 88.52 -34.10
N ARG A 31 27.79 88.41 -35.40
CA ARG A 31 26.86 87.87 -36.40
C ARG A 31 27.35 86.51 -36.87
N ILE A 32 26.52 85.50 -36.66
CA ILE A 32 26.74 84.13 -37.16
C ILE A 32 25.87 83.98 -38.41
N ARG A 33 26.47 83.66 -39.56
CA ARG A 33 25.68 83.40 -40.77
C ARG A 33 24.91 82.09 -40.59
N GLY A 34 23.60 82.09 -40.82
CA GLY A 34 22.73 80.91 -40.64
C GLY A 34 22.45 80.53 -39.18
N ASP A 35 22.28 81.51 -38.28
CA ASP A 35 22.00 81.30 -36.84
C ASP A 35 20.80 80.36 -36.57
N ASP A 36 19.88 80.23 -37.53
CA ASP A 36 18.67 79.41 -37.41
C ASP A 36 18.86 77.91 -37.75
N THR A 37 20.05 77.51 -38.22
CA THR A 37 20.34 76.10 -38.57
C THR A 37 21.39 75.51 -37.63
N PRO A 38 21.21 74.29 -37.09
CA PRO A 38 22.24 73.61 -36.30
C PRO A 38 23.54 73.40 -37.09
N ILE A 39 24.69 73.43 -36.42
CA ILE A 39 25.99 73.10 -37.02
C ILE A 39 26.12 71.57 -37.07
N SER A 40 26.42 71.01 -38.24
CA SER A 40 26.61 69.56 -38.40
C SER A 40 28.02 69.12 -37.94
N PRO A 41 28.22 67.87 -37.51
CA PRO A 41 29.55 67.38 -37.13
C PRO A 41 30.57 67.55 -38.28
N GLY A 42 31.66 68.28 -38.02
CA GLY A 42 32.72 68.56 -39.01
C GLY A 42 32.48 69.80 -39.90
N GLU A 43 31.38 70.53 -39.70
CA GLU A 43 31.07 71.77 -40.42
C GLU A 43 31.77 72.98 -39.77
N PHE A 44 32.44 73.80 -40.58
CA PHE A 44 32.99 75.09 -40.15
C PHE A 44 32.06 76.22 -40.61
N ARG A 45 31.64 77.08 -39.68
CA ARG A 45 30.73 78.20 -39.94
C ARG A 45 31.49 79.52 -39.87
N ASP A 46 31.27 80.38 -40.85
CA ASP A 46 31.82 81.74 -40.83
C ASP A 46 31.14 82.59 -39.75
N VAL A 47 31.96 83.30 -38.97
CA VAL A 47 31.51 84.20 -37.89
C VAL A 47 32.15 85.57 -38.08
N ASP A 48 31.31 86.60 -38.17
CA ASP A 48 31.76 88.00 -38.28
C ASP A 48 31.94 88.59 -36.87
N VAL A 49 33.20 88.80 -36.46
CA VAL A 49 33.57 89.35 -35.16
C VAL A 49 33.97 90.84 -35.31
N PRO A 50 33.28 91.80 -34.64
CA PRO A 50 33.58 93.23 -34.78
C PRO A 50 34.95 93.64 -34.24
N SER A 51 35.43 92.98 -33.17
CA SER A 51 36.75 93.18 -32.59
C SER A 51 37.12 92.04 -31.64
N GLY A 52 38.40 91.64 -31.61
CA GLY A 52 38.90 90.59 -30.72
C GLY A 52 38.72 89.18 -31.26
N SER A 53 38.89 88.18 -30.39
CA SER A 53 38.72 86.76 -30.73
C SER A 53 37.27 86.28 -30.53
N ILE A 54 36.88 85.19 -31.19
CA ILE A 54 35.56 84.56 -31.00
C ILE A 54 35.36 84.16 -29.52
N ALA A 55 36.42 83.66 -28.87
CA ALA A 55 36.39 83.23 -27.48
C ALA A 55 36.09 84.35 -26.48
N GLU A 56 36.46 85.60 -26.79
CA GLU A 56 36.17 86.76 -25.94
C GLU A 56 34.75 87.30 -26.17
N ASN A 57 34.12 86.97 -27.30
CA ASN A 57 32.79 87.44 -27.69
C ASN A 57 31.66 86.45 -27.33
N ILE A 58 32.01 85.24 -26.88
CA ILE A 58 31.08 84.20 -26.41
C ILE A 58 31.48 83.80 -24.99
N THR A 59 30.55 83.90 -24.04
CA THR A 59 30.76 83.43 -22.66
C THR A 59 29.79 82.31 -22.36
N PHE A 60 30.30 81.14 -21.96
CA PHE A 60 29.46 80.02 -21.53
C PHE A 60 28.90 80.25 -20.13
N LEU A 61 27.66 79.85 -19.90
CA LEU A 61 27.11 79.81 -18.55
C LEU A 61 27.80 78.67 -17.77
N PRO A 62 28.12 78.88 -16.47
CA PRO A 62 28.83 77.88 -15.67
C PRO A 62 27.88 76.76 -15.25
N TYR A 63 27.57 75.84 -16.16
CA TYR A 63 26.88 74.60 -15.84
C TYR A 63 27.87 73.62 -15.22
N LYS A 64 27.45 72.95 -14.15
CA LYS A 64 28.22 71.89 -13.51
C LYS A 64 27.73 70.54 -13.99
N GLU A 65 28.64 69.58 -14.05
CA GLU A 65 28.33 68.18 -14.29
C GLU A 65 27.32 67.63 -13.25
N PRO A 66 26.59 66.55 -13.58
CA PRO A 66 25.67 65.91 -12.64
C PRO A 66 26.33 65.63 -11.28
N SER A 67 25.70 66.09 -10.20
CA SER A 67 26.26 65.92 -8.85
C SER A 67 26.26 64.44 -8.44
N GLY A 68 27.44 63.89 -8.14
CA GLY A 68 27.58 62.55 -7.57
C GLY A 68 26.86 62.36 -6.23
N VAL A 69 26.70 63.44 -5.45
CA VAL A 69 25.91 63.42 -4.20
C VAL A 69 24.43 63.23 -4.48
N LEU A 70 23.88 63.92 -5.50
CA LEU A 70 22.50 63.75 -5.93
C LEU A 70 22.26 62.35 -6.51
N HIS A 71 23.22 61.81 -7.26
CA HIS A 71 23.14 60.43 -7.76
C HIS A 71 23.12 59.40 -6.61
N SER A 72 23.98 59.59 -5.62
CA SER A 72 24.00 58.73 -4.42
C SER A 72 22.69 58.83 -3.63
N LEU A 73 22.15 60.04 -3.48
CA LEU A 73 20.86 60.26 -2.81
C LEU A 73 19.70 59.62 -3.57
N LEU A 74 19.69 59.72 -4.91
CA LEU A 74 18.71 59.03 -5.75
C LEU A 74 18.78 57.51 -5.55
N GLY A 75 20.00 56.94 -5.57
CA GLY A 75 20.22 55.52 -5.30
C GLY A 75 19.66 55.08 -3.95
N ASN A 76 19.95 55.83 -2.88
CA ASN A 76 19.43 55.54 -1.54
C ASN A 76 17.89 55.62 -1.49
N ILE A 77 17.28 56.63 -2.13
CA ILE A 77 15.81 56.76 -2.15
C ILE A 77 15.15 55.63 -2.96
N VAL A 78 15.76 55.21 -4.07
CA VAL A 78 15.26 54.10 -4.89
C VAL A 78 15.38 52.78 -4.14
N GLU A 79 16.52 52.51 -3.48
CA GLU A 79 16.71 51.31 -2.69
C GLU A 79 15.76 51.26 -1.49
N GLU A 80 15.57 52.37 -0.77
CA GLU A 80 14.61 52.44 0.33
C GLU A 80 13.16 52.29 -0.17
N GLY A 81 12.85 52.82 -1.35
CA GLY A 81 11.57 52.61 -2.02
C GLY A 81 11.33 51.15 -2.39
N ARG A 82 12.37 50.47 -2.90
CA ARG A 82 12.31 49.04 -3.22
C ARG A 82 12.14 48.21 -1.95
N ARG A 83 12.89 48.49 -0.88
CA ARG A 83 12.76 47.82 0.41
C ARG A 83 11.38 48.01 1.02
N PHE A 84 10.83 49.22 0.93
CA PHE A 84 9.47 49.50 1.40
C PHE A 84 8.42 48.71 0.62
N ALA A 85 8.55 48.62 -0.71
CA ALA A 85 7.66 47.84 -1.55
C ALA A 85 7.85 46.32 -1.35
N SER A 86 9.08 45.86 -1.10
CA SER A 86 9.41 44.44 -0.92
C SER A 86 9.19 43.93 0.50
N LEU A 87 8.68 44.74 1.44
CA LEU A 87 8.26 44.25 2.76
C LEU A 87 7.14 43.21 2.66
N THR A 88 6.36 43.24 1.58
CA THR A 88 5.37 42.19 1.24
C THR A 88 6.00 41.00 0.50
N ASP A 89 7.14 41.21 -0.16
CA ASP A 89 7.91 40.19 -0.90
C ASP A 89 9.13 39.69 -0.10
N LEU A 90 9.04 39.63 1.23
CA LEU A 90 10.02 38.83 1.97
C LEU A 90 9.83 37.39 1.52
N ASN A 91 10.72 36.95 0.62
CA ASN A 91 10.74 35.66 -0.05
C ASN A 91 10.53 34.53 0.97
N ILE A 92 9.26 34.15 1.17
CA ILE A 92 8.88 32.90 1.84
C ILE A 92 9.54 31.70 1.15
N SER A 93 9.89 31.85 -0.14
CA SER A 93 10.63 30.89 -0.96
C SER A 93 12.14 30.78 -0.65
N ASP A 94 12.79 31.81 -0.09
CA ASP A 94 14.22 31.75 0.30
C ASP A 94 14.42 31.32 1.76
N MET A 95 13.33 31.03 2.47
CA MET A 95 13.41 30.53 3.82
C MET A 95 13.95 29.10 3.79
N ASN A 96 15.07 28.89 4.48
CA ASN A 96 15.68 27.58 4.62
C ASN A 96 14.61 26.58 5.10
N GLN A 97 14.37 25.50 4.34
CA GLN A 97 13.38 24.47 4.66
C GLN A 97 13.65 23.76 6.00
N GLN A 98 14.83 23.99 6.59
CA GLN A 98 15.24 23.51 7.92
C GLN A 98 14.99 24.51 9.05
N ALA A 99 14.46 25.71 8.78
CA ALA A 99 14.13 26.66 9.83
C ALA A 99 12.98 26.11 10.70
N PRO A 100 13.08 26.18 12.05
CA PRO A 100 12.01 25.75 12.94
C PRO A 100 10.68 26.44 12.59
N VAL A 101 9.58 25.67 12.61
CA VAL A 101 8.24 26.14 12.21
C VAL A 101 7.82 27.41 12.96
N GLY A 102 8.21 27.55 14.23
CA GLY A 102 7.93 28.76 15.02
C GLY A 102 8.60 30.03 14.48
N THR A 103 9.86 29.93 14.03
CA THR A 103 10.57 31.06 13.40
C THR A 103 9.93 31.41 12.06
N THR A 104 9.51 30.39 11.31
CA THR A 104 8.82 30.58 10.03
C THR A 104 7.47 31.27 10.21
N LEU A 105 6.67 30.80 11.17
CA LEU A 105 5.38 31.40 11.51
C LEU A 105 5.54 32.85 11.98
N ALA A 106 6.53 33.14 12.83
CA ALA A 106 6.78 34.49 13.32
C ALA A 106 7.19 35.47 12.19
N LEU A 107 8.00 35.01 11.24
CA LEU A 107 8.36 35.80 10.05
C LEU A 107 7.14 36.04 9.16
N MET A 108 6.33 35.02 8.93
CA MET A 108 5.08 35.13 8.17
C MET A 108 4.08 36.06 8.85
N GLU A 109 3.91 35.99 10.17
CA GLU A 109 3.02 36.88 10.90
C GLU A 109 3.48 38.35 10.78
N ARG A 110 4.80 38.59 10.85
CA ARG A 110 5.36 39.93 10.68
C ARG A 110 5.13 40.48 9.27
N SER A 111 5.27 39.67 8.22
CA SER A 111 4.99 40.11 6.84
C SER A 111 3.50 40.31 6.59
N MET A 112 2.66 39.44 7.16
CA MET A 112 1.21 39.49 7.01
C MET A 112 0.56 40.68 7.70
N LYS A 113 1.14 41.27 8.75
CA LYS A 113 0.59 42.47 9.42
C LYS A 113 0.23 43.62 8.44
N VAL A 114 1.05 43.82 7.40
CA VAL A 114 0.78 44.84 6.37
C VAL A 114 -0.39 44.39 5.47
N MET A 115 -0.39 43.13 5.03
CA MET A 115 -1.45 42.57 4.19
C MET A 115 -2.80 42.50 4.90
N THR A 116 -2.85 42.05 6.16
CA THR A 116 -4.02 42.09 7.03
C THR A 116 -4.55 43.51 7.20
N ALA A 117 -3.68 44.52 7.35
CA ALA A 117 -4.11 45.91 7.41
C ALA A 117 -4.72 46.40 6.08
N ILE A 118 -4.18 45.96 4.94
CA ILE A 118 -4.76 46.24 3.61
C ILE A 118 -6.12 45.56 3.47
N GLN A 119 -6.22 44.27 3.80
CA GLN A 119 -7.46 43.50 3.76
C GLN A 119 -8.53 44.06 4.69
N ALA A 120 -8.17 44.50 5.91
CA ALA A 120 -9.10 45.16 6.82
C ALA A 120 -9.66 46.47 6.24
N ARG A 121 -8.85 47.25 5.52
CA ARG A 121 -9.31 48.45 4.82
C ARG A 121 -10.22 48.10 3.64
N LEU A 122 -9.88 47.07 2.88
CA LEU A 122 -10.73 46.57 1.79
C LEU A 122 -12.08 46.07 2.33
N HIS A 123 -12.06 45.27 3.39
CA HIS A 123 -13.27 44.81 4.08
C HIS A 123 -14.13 45.97 4.56
N ALA A 124 -13.54 46.99 5.19
CA ALA A 124 -14.27 48.20 5.59
C ALA A 124 -14.83 48.99 4.39
N SER A 125 -14.13 49.02 3.26
CA SER A 125 -14.62 49.63 2.01
C SER A 125 -15.79 48.83 1.43
N MET A 126 -15.64 47.51 1.32
CA MET A 126 -16.67 46.59 0.82
C MET A 126 -17.93 46.63 1.69
N LYS A 127 -17.79 46.73 3.02
CA LYS A 127 -18.94 46.92 3.92
C LYS A 127 -19.77 48.14 3.52
N LYS A 128 -19.11 49.27 3.24
CA LYS A 128 -19.79 50.50 2.82
C LYS A 128 -20.39 50.34 1.42
N GLU A 129 -19.65 49.71 0.51
CA GLU A 129 -20.10 49.48 -0.86
C GLU A 129 -21.33 48.57 -0.91
N PHE A 130 -21.34 47.47 -0.16
CA PHE A 130 -22.50 46.57 -0.07
C PHE A 130 -23.70 47.25 0.58
N SER A 131 -23.50 48.07 1.61
CA SER A 131 -24.60 48.85 2.20
C SER A 131 -25.18 49.86 1.20
N ILE A 132 -24.35 50.48 0.35
CA ILE A 132 -24.84 51.37 -0.72
C ILE A 132 -25.59 50.56 -1.79
N LEU A 133 -25.08 49.39 -2.18
CA LEU A 133 -25.73 48.51 -3.15
C LEU A 133 -27.10 48.02 -2.65
N GLU A 134 -27.18 47.60 -1.39
CA GLU A 134 -28.43 47.23 -0.73
C GLU A 134 -29.46 48.37 -0.80
N GLN A 135 -29.06 49.61 -0.47
CA GLN A 135 -29.94 50.78 -0.58
C GLN A 135 -30.42 51.03 -2.01
N ILE A 136 -29.53 50.92 -3.00
CA ILE A 136 -29.88 51.10 -4.41
C ILE A 136 -30.86 50.02 -4.87
N VAL A 137 -30.61 48.76 -4.50
CA VAL A 137 -31.48 47.63 -4.84
C VAL A 137 -32.84 47.82 -4.19
N ARG A 138 -32.90 48.16 -2.91
CA ARG A 138 -34.17 48.47 -2.24
C ARG A 138 -34.94 49.59 -2.94
N ASP A 139 -34.29 50.71 -3.26
CA ASP A 139 -35.00 51.90 -3.75
C ASP A 139 -35.38 51.79 -5.25
N HIS A 140 -34.67 50.97 -6.03
CA HIS A 140 -34.79 50.95 -7.51
C HIS A 140 -35.03 49.58 -8.14
N ALA A 141 -35.03 48.48 -7.40
CA ALA A 141 -35.26 47.15 -7.98
C ALA A 141 -36.70 47.03 -8.53
N PRO A 142 -36.85 46.50 -9.76
CA PRO A 142 -38.17 46.20 -10.30
C PRO A 142 -38.84 45.10 -9.47
N HIS A 143 -40.14 45.24 -9.19
CA HIS A 143 -40.92 44.29 -8.37
C HIS A 143 -41.06 42.90 -9.01
N SER A 144 -40.77 42.78 -10.30
CA SER A 144 -40.78 41.52 -11.03
C SER A 144 -39.60 41.51 -12.00
N TYR A 145 -38.78 40.46 -11.95
CA TYR A 145 -37.68 40.28 -12.90
C TYR A 145 -38.26 39.85 -14.27
N PRO A 146 -37.86 40.45 -15.40
CA PRO A 146 -38.48 40.19 -16.71
C PRO A 146 -38.11 38.82 -17.32
N TYR A 147 -37.31 38.01 -16.63
CA TYR A 147 -36.89 36.68 -17.06
C TYR A 147 -37.40 35.65 -16.05
N ASP A 148 -37.97 34.54 -16.55
CA ASP A 148 -38.27 33.36 -15.74
C ASP A 148 -36.95 32.82 -15.16
N LEU A 149 -36.82 32.84 -13.84
CA LEU A 149 -35.75 32.17 -13.12
C LEU A 149 -36.23 30.75 -12.80
N GLU A 150 -35.37 29.74 -12.95
CA GLU A 150 -35.69 28.38 -12.51
C GLU A 150 -35.72 28.34 -10.98
N GLY A 151 -36.91 28.43 -10.37
CA GLY A 151 -37.12 28.35 -8.92
C GLY A 151 -38.16 29.35 -8.40
N ASP A 152 -38.54 29.23 -7.12
CA ASP A 152 -39.45 30.16 -6.42
C ASP A 152 -38.72 31.41 -5.89
N GLU A 153 -37.51 31.65 -6.40
CA GLU A 153 -36.56 32.70 -6.01
C GLU A 153 -36.72 33.94 -6.91
N GLU A 154 -37.91 34.56 -6.88
CA GLU A 154 -37.97 35.97 -7.26
C GLU A 154 -37.22 36.78 -6.20
N MET A 155 -36.35 37.70 -6.60
CA MET A 155 -35.77 38.70 -5.71
C MET A 155 -36.93 39.50 -5.08
N ARG A 156 -37.25 39.26 -3.81
CA ARG A 156 -38.37 39.95 -3.16
C ARG A 156 -37.84 41.24 -2.57
N PHE A 157 -38.58 42.34 -2.76
CA PHE A 157 -38.30 43.59 -2.04
C PHE A 157 -38.22 43.37 -0.50
N ALA A 158 -38.92 42.36 0.01
CA ALA A 158 -38.85 41.93 1.40
C ALA A 158 -37.45 41.45 1.84
N ASP A 159 -36.59 41.02 0.89
CA ASP A 159 -35.23 40.55 1.18
C ASP A 159 -34.24 41.71 1.46
N PHE A 160 -34.66 42.96 1.20
CA PHE A 160 -33.87 44.18 1.41
C PHE A 160 -34.58 45.19 2.33
N ASP A 161 -35.41 44.70 3.25
CA ASP A 161 -36.07 45.54 4.26
C ASP A 161 -35.10 45.95 5.39
N ASP A 162 -35.47 46.94 6.21
CA ASP A 162 -34.63 47.43 7.33
C ASP A 162 -34.39 46.37 8.44
N ARG A 163 -34.86 45.13 8.27
CA ARG A 163 -34.63 44.01 9.21
C ARG A 163 -33.48 43.11 8.77
N ILE A 164 -32.97 43.27 7.55
CA ILE A 164 -31.93 42.40 6.96
C ILE A 164 -30.64 43.21 6.79
N ASP A 165 -29.64 42.94 7.63
CA ASP A 165 -28.32 43.57 7.56
C ASP A 165 -27.37 42.79 6.64
N VAL A 166 -26.76 43.46 5.65
CA VAL A 166 -25.69 42.86 4.84
C VAL A 166 -24.34 42.94 5.56
N ILE A 167 -23.83 41.80 6.02
CA ILE A 167 -22.55 41.70 6.74
C ILE A 167 -21.51 41.03 5.85
N PRO A 168 -20.41 41.70 5.46
CA PRO A 168 -19.32 41.03 4.78
C PRO A 168 -18.66 40.02 5.73
N VAL A 169 -18.53 38.77 5.28
CA VAL A 169 -17.83 37.69 5.99
C VAL A 169 -16.42 37.55 5.42
N SER A 170 -15.53 38.45 5.83
CA SER A 170 -14.09 38.32 5.59
C SER A 170 -13.39 38.40 6.93
N ASP A 171 -12.64 37.36 7.30
CA ASP A 171 -11.75 37.41 8.46
C ASP A 171 -10.32 37.74 7.98
N PRO A 172 -9.87 39.00 8.09
CA PRO A 172 -8.52 39.41 7.69
C PRO A 172 -7.42 38.84 8.61
N ASN A 173 -7.80 38.22 9.74
CA ASN A 173 -6.90 37.49 10.64
C ASN A 173 -7.01 35.97 10.47
N SER A 174 -7.86 35.46 9.57
CA SER A 174 -7.98 34.03 9.31
C SER A 174 -6.62 33.50 8.88
N SER A 175 -6.20 32.41 9.52
CA SER A 175 -4.92 31.77 9.22
C SER A 175 -4.81 31.54 7.73
N THR A 176 -3.77 32.08 7.10
CA THR A 176 -3.57 31.87 5.66
C THR A 176 -3.38 30.38 5.38
N MET A 177 -3.70 29.95 4.17
CA MET A 177 -3.46 28.56 3.73
C MET A 177 -2.04 28.10 4.08
N ALA A 178 -1.04 28.96 3.88
CA ALA A 178 0.35 28.68 4.24
C ALA A 178 0.57 28.48 5.75
N GLN A 179 -0.08 29.25 6.63
CA GLN A 179 -0.01 29.03 8.07
C GLN A 179 -0.65 27.70 8.49
N ARG A 180 -1.79 27.35 7.88
CA ARG A 180 -2.44 26.05 8.11
C ARG A 180 -1.52 24.90 7.66
N ILE A 181 -0.93 24.99 6.47
CA ILE A 181 0.04 23.99 5.97
C ILE A 181 1.20 23.82 6.95
N MET A 182 1.78 24.91 7.44
CA MET A 182 2.90 24.86 8.39
C MET A 182 2.52 24.19 9.72
N GLN A 183 1.32 24.45 10.24
CA GLN A 183 0.80 23.80 11.45
C GLN A 183 0.63 22.29 11.25
N TYR A 184 0.04 21.89 10.11
CA TYR A 184 -0.12 20.48 9.77
C TYR A 184 1.22 19.77 9.52
N GLN A 185 2.18 20.44 8.88
CA GLN A 185 3.52 19.91 8.72
C GLN A 185 4.22 19.70 10.07
N ALA A 186 4.07 20.64 11.02
CA ALA A 186 4.59 20.47 12.37
C ALA A 186 3.92 19.31 13.11
N ALA A 187 2.60 19.19 13.01
CA ALA A 187 1.86 18.08 13.58
C ALA A 187 2.30 16.74 12.99
N LEU A 188 2.52 16.66 11.67
CA LEU A 188 3.03 15.45 11.01
C LEU A 188 4.45 15.10 11.46
N GLN A 189 5.31 16.10 11.68
CA GLN A 189 6.65 15.88 12.24
C GLN A 189 6.60 15.35 13.68
N LEU A 190 5.71 15.90 14.52
CA LEU A 190 5.48 15.40 15.87
C LEU A 190 4.91 13.98 15.85
N ALA A 191 3.95 13.72 14.97
CA ALA A 191 3.36 12.40 14.79
C ALA A 191 4.41 11.36 14.32
N GLY A 192 5.39 11.76 13.51
CA GLY A 192 6.53 10.91 13.15
C GLY A 192 7.38 10.47 14.34
N THR A 193 7.47 11.28 15.40
CA THR A 193 8.23 10.91 16.62
C THR A 193 7.47 9.99 17.56
N ALA A 194 6.14 10.04 17.54
CA ALA A 194 5.29 9.22 18.39
C ALA A 194 4.00 8.80 17.65
N PRO A 195 4.09 7.89 16.66
CA PRO A 195 2.96 7.50 15.82
C PRO A 195 1.75 7.03 16.63
N GLN A 196 1.98 6.36 17.76
CA GLN A 196 0.93 5.83 18.63
C GLN A 196 0.06 6.87 19.34
N MET A 197 0.48 8.16 19.36
CA MET A 197 -0.31 9.22 19.99
C MET A 197 -1.24 9.95 19.01
N TYR A 198 -1.06 9.72 17.71
CA TYR A 198 -1.73 10.49 16.66
C TYR A 198 -2.49 9.58 15.70
N ASP A 199 -3.68 10.01 15.33
CA ASP A 199 -4.41 9.46 14.19
C ASP A 199 -3.77 9.99 12.90
N LEU A 200 -2.84 9.20 12.35
CA LEU A 200 -2.11 9.53 11.14
C LEU A 200 -3.04 9.69 9.92
N PRO A 201 -4.00 8.78 9.65
CA PRO A 201 -4.96 8.95 8.57
C PRO A 201 -5.70 10.30 8.63
N LYS A 202 -6.24 10.66 9.79
CA LYS A 202 -6.96 11.93 9.99
C LYS A 202 -6.06 13.13 9.77
N LEU A 203 -4.83 13.08 10.26
CA LEU A 203 -3.87 14.16 10.09
C LEU A 203 -3.47 14.36 8.62
N HIS A 204 -3.30 13.28 7.86
CA HIS A 204 -3.01 13.35 6.43
C HIS A 204 -4.21 13.87 5.62
N ARG A 205 -5.43 13.38 5.89
CA ARG A 205 -6.66 13.88 5.24
C ARG A 205 -6.82 15.39 5.44
N GLN A 206 -6.68 15.87 6.68
CA GLN A 206 -6.77 17.29 6.97
C GLN A 206 -5.68 18.14 6.28
N MET A 207 -4.47 17.59 6.12
CA MET A 207 -3.42 18.24 5.34
C MET A 207 -3.79 18.35 3.86
N LEU A 208 -4.37 17.29 3.27
CA LEU A 208 -4.86 17.29 1.88
C LEU A 208 -5.99 18.32 1.67
N ASP A 209 -6.91 18.43 2.63
CA ASP A 209 -7.98 19.44 2.62
C ASP A 209 -7.40 20.86 2.63
N VAL A 210 -6.38 21.10 3.46
CA VAL A 210 -5.71 22.40 3.55
C VAL A 210 -4.93 22.73 2.28
N LEU A 211 -4.34 21.73 1.64
CA LEU A 211 -3.67 21.87 0.34
C LEU A 211 -4.68 22.10 -0.82
N GLY A 212 -5.98 21.92 -0.58
CA GLY A 212 -7.03 22.12 -1.56
C GLY A 212 -7.17 20.97 -2.57
N ILE A 213 -6.66 19.78 -2.22
CA ILE A 213 -6.85 18.57 -3.03
C ILE A 213 -8.31 18.13 -2.85
N ARG A 214 -9.04 18.07 -3.97
CA ARG A 214 -10.41 17.57 -3.98
C ARG A 214 -10.41 16.07 -3.67
N ASP A 215 -11.48 15.60 -3.04
CA ASP A 215 -11.69 14.18 -2.71
C ASP A 215 -10.64 13.60 -1.75
N ALA A 216 -10.14 14.40 -0.80
CA ALA A 216 -9.22 13.94 0.25
C ALA A 216 -9.74 12.71 1.02
N GLU A 217 -11.07 12.59 1.15
CA GLU A 217 -11.77 11.47 1.78
C GLU A 217 -11.56 10.15 1.02
N GLN A 218 -11.46 10.19 -0.32
CA GLN A 218 -11.20 8.99 -1.14
C GLN A 218 -9.73 8.59 -1.10
N ILE A 219 -8.82 9.56 -0.87
CA ILE A 219 -7.37 9.32 -0.84
C ILE A 219 -6.98 8.69 0.49
N VAL A 220 -7.52 9.20 1.59
CA VAL A 220 -7.26 8.71 2.94
C VAL A 220 -8.60 8.45 3.65
N PRO A 221 -9.18 7.25 3.49
CA PRO A 221 -10.40 6.88 4.19
C PRO A 221 -10.14 6.85 5.69
N LEU A 222 -11.04 7.45 6.47
CA LEU A 222 -11.03 7.31 7.93
C LEU A 222 -11.87 6.10 8.34
N GLU A 223 -11.65 5.63 9.56
CA GLU A 223 -12.41 4.52 10.13
C GLU A 223 -13.93 4.77 10.08
N ASP A 224 -14.36 6.02 10.20
CA ASP A 224 -15.79 6.41 10.20
C ASP A 224 -16.42 6.42 8.79
N ASP A 225 -15.62 6.37 7.72
CA ASP A 225 -16.11 6.45 6.34
C ASP A 225 -16.36 5.07 5.69
N ILE A 226 -15.99 3.97 6.37
CA ILE A 226 -16.06 2.60 5.82
C ILE A 226 -17.50 2.08 5.96
N PRO A 227 -18.29 1.92 4.89
CA PRO A 227 -19.67 1.45 5.00
C PRO A 227 -19.72 0.01 5.55
N PRO A 228 -20.80 -0.37 6.26
CA PRO A 228 -20.99 -1.75 6.70
C PRO A 228 -21.08 -2.68 5.49
N ALA A 229 -20.23 -3.69 5.45
CA ALA A 229 -20.21 -4.72 4.43
C ALA A 229 -20.64 -6.08 5.03
N ASP A 230 -20.88 -7.07 4.17
CA ASP A 230 -21.11 -8.45 4.61
C ASP A 230 -19.78 -9.18 4.88
N PRO A 231 -19.77 -10.25 5.70
CA PRO A 231 -18.53 -10.92 6.11
C PRO A 231 -17.69 -11.45 4.94
N VAL A 232 -18.32 -11.76 3.79
CA VAL A 232 -17.62 -12.28 2.61
C VAL A 232 -16.96 -11.12 1.86
N THR A 233 -17.65 -10.01 1.70
CA THR A 233 -17.05 -8.77 1.17
C THR A 233 -15.93 -8.27 2.08
N GLU A 234 -16.07 -8.33 3.40
CA GLU A 234 -14.99 -7.96 4.32
C GLU A 234 -13.77 -8.89 4.19
N ASN A 235 -13.98 -10.21 4.01
CA ASN A 235 -12.90 -11.14 3.68
C ASN A 235 -12.22 -10.79 2.35
N MET A 236 -12.99 -10.40 1.32
CA MET A 236 -12.45 -9.95 0.03
C MET A 236 -11.64 -8.65 0.17
N ASN A 237 -12.14 -7.69 0.94
CA ASN A 237 -11.48 -6.42 1.21
C ASN A 237 -10.16 -6.65 1.95
N LEU A 238 -10.15 -7.53 2.96
CA LEU A 238 -8.93 -7.92 3.67
C LEU A 238 -7.89 -8.56 2.74
N ILE A 239 -8.30 -9.43 1.81
CA ILE A 239 -7.40 -10.04 0.81
C ILE A 239 -6.85 -8.99 -0.16
N THR A 240 -7.67 -8.01 -0.55
CA THR A 240 -7.31 -6.91 -1.45
C THR A 240 -6.62 -5.74 -0.76
N SER A 241 -6.38 -5.84 0.56
CA SER A 241 -5.78 -4.79 1.42
C SER A 241 -6.61 -3.50 1.54
N GLU A 242 -7.94 -3.62 1.40
CA GLU A 242 -8.89 -2.56 1.70
C GLU A 242 -9.28 -2.60 3.19
N PRO A 243 -9.49 -1.44 3.84
CA PRO A 243 -9.84 -1.37 5.25
C PRO A 243 -11.28 -1.88 5.50
N VAL A 244 -11.48 -2.50 6.66
CA VAL A 244 -12.77 -3.04 7.12
C VAL A 244 -13.03 -2.56 8.55
N ARG A 245 -14.30 -2.55 8.97
CA ARG A 245 -14.71 -2.10 10.32
C ARG A 245 -15.93 -2.84 10.82
N ALA A 246 -15.92 -3.24 12.09
CA ALA A 246 -17.06 -3.86 12.73
C ALA A 246 -18.07 -2.83 13.28
N TYR A 247 -19.36 -3.12 13.17
CA TYR A 247 -20.46 -2.29 13.65
C TYR A 247 -21.28 -3.01 14.74
N MET A 248 -21.66 -2.29 15.82
CA MET A 248 -22.32 -2.89 17.00
C MET A 248 -23.63 -3.64 16.75
N TRP A 249 -24.36 -3.30 15.68
CA TRP A 249 -25.65 -3.94 15.37
C TRP A 249 -25.48 -5.26 14.59
N GLN A 250 -24.28 -5.54 14.05
CA GLN A 250 -24.01 -6.75 13.29
C GLN A 250 -24.08 -8.00 14.18
N ASP A 251 -24.31 -9.17 13.56
CA ASP A 251 -24.11 -10.43 14.25
C ASP A 251 -22.61 -10.75 14.33
N HIS A 252 -22.00 -10.39 15.47
CA HIS A 252 -20.57 -10.58 15.69
C HIS A 252 -20.16 -12.06 15.71
N LYS A 253 -21.00 -12.96 16.23
CA LYS A 253 -20.68 -14.40 16.28
C LYS A 253 -20.64 -15.00 14.88
N ALA A 254 -21.61 -14.63 14.03
CA ALA A 254 -21.65 -15.05 12.64
C ALA A 254 -20.50 -14.46 11.80
N HIS A 255 -20.14 -13.18 12.02
CA HIS A 255 -18.96 -12.57 11.38
C HIS A 255 -17.67 -13.28 11.78
N ILE A 256 -17.42 -13.48 13.08
CA ILE A 256 -16.22 -14.17 13.57
C ILE A 256 -16.11 -15.57 12.93
N THR A 257 -17.21 -16.31 12.88
CA THR A 257 -17.21 -17.65 12.27
C THR A 257 -16.87 -17.57 10.78
N SER A 258 -17.43 -16.61 10.05
CA SER A 258 -17.17 -16.42 8.62
C SER A 258 -15.72 -16.02 8.32
N HIS A 259 -15.13 -15.14 9.14
CA HIS A 259 -13.71 -14.77 9.05
C HIS A 259 -12.79 -15.96 9.35
N MET A 260 -13.07 -16.70 10.43
CA MET A 260 -12.27 -17.86 10.82
C MET A 260 -12.37 -19.00 9.79
N SER A 261 -13.56 -19.25 9.23
CA SER A 261 -13.74 -20.22 8.15
C SER A 261 -13.02 -19.80 6.87
N GLY A 262 -13.04 -18.50 6.51
CA GLY A 262 -12.30 -17.98 5.37
C GLY A 262 -10.77 -18.12 5.53
N LEU A 263 -10.26 -17.91 6.74
CA LEU A 263 -8.84 -18.07 7.07
C LEU A 263 -8.37 -19.53 7.03
N GLN A 264 -9.25 -20.46 7.39
CA GLN A 264 -8.98 -21.90 7.39
C GLN A 264 -9.16 -22.53 6.00
N ASP A 265 -9.68 -21.79 5.02
CA ASP A 265 -9.84 -22.28 3.66
C ASP A 265 -8.45 -22.54 3.03
N PRO A 266 -8.16 -23.77 2.57
CA PRO A 266 -6.89 -24.12 1.95
C PRO A 266 -6.54 -23.25 0.73
N GLN A 267 -7.52 -22.80 -0.04
CA GLN A 267 -7.28 -21.94 -1.21
C GLN A 267 -6.87 -20.53 -0.80
N VAL A 268 -7.48 -20.00 0.27
CA VAL A 268 -7.13 -18.69 0.81
C VAL A 268 -5.76 -18.74 1.48
N GLN A 269 -5.43 -19.83 2.18
CA GLN A 269 -4.09 -20.04 2.75
C GLN A 269 -3.00 -20.12 1.68
N GLU A 270 -3.25 -20.83 0.58
CA GLU A 270 -2.28 -20.94 -0.51
C GLU A 270 -2.08 -19.60 -1.22
N LEU A 271 -3.16 -18.84 -1.45
CA LEU A 271 -3.09 -17.49 -2.00
C LEU A 271 -2.36 -16.52 -1.05
N ALA A 272 -2.67 -16.57 0.24
CA ALA A 272 -2.04 -15.75 1.25
C ALA A 272 -0.55 -16.09 1.40
N ALA A 273 -0.17 -17.37 1.41
CA ALA A 273 1.22 -17.81 1.52
C ALA A 273 2.11 -17.34 0.35
N GLN A 274 1.52 -17.16 -0.84
CA GLN A 274 2.23 -16.64 -2.01
C GLN A 274 2.32 -15.10 -2.02
N SER A 275 1.50 -14.42 -1.22
CA SER A 275 1.41 -12.96 -1.22
C SER A 275 2.45 -12.34 -0.26
N PRO A 276 3.30 -11.40 -0.70
CA PRO A 276 4.27 -10.72 0.17
C PRO A 276 3.64 -9.99 1.36
N ASN A 277 2.35 -9.65 1.26
CA ASN A 277 1.58 -8.95 2.28
C ASN A 277 0.84 -9.88 3.26
N ALA A 278 1.09 -11.20 3.23
CA ALA A 278 0.41 -12.17 4.10
C ALA A 278 0.39 -11.77 5.59
N PRO A 279 1.51 -11.31 6.19
CA PRO A 279 1.52 -10.92 7.60
C PRO A 279 0.62 -9.71 7.89
N ALA A 280 0.52 -8.76 6.95
CA ALA A 280 -0.33 -7.59 7.10
C ALA A 280 -1.82 -7.96 7.01
N ILE A 281 -2.17 -8.85 6.08
CA ILE A 281 -3.54 -9.37 5.94
C ILE A 281 -3.96 -10.13 7.19
N GLN A 282 -3.09 -11.00 7.71
CA GLN A 282 -3.36 -11.73 8.95
C GLN A 282 -3.52 -10.79 10.15
N ALA A 283 -2.70 -9.74 10.23
CA ALA A 283 -2.82 -8.74 11.30
C ALA A 283 -4.12 -7.93 11.20
N ALA A 284 -4.51 -7.52 9.99
CA ALA A 284 -5.77 -6.79 9.76
C ALA A 284 -6.99 -7.65 10.08
N LEU A 285 -6.99 -8.92 9.65
CA LEU A 285 -8.04 -9.88 10.00
C LEU A 285 -8.11 -10.11 11.52
N ALA A 286 -6.96 -10.29 12.19
CA ALA A 286 -6.92 -10.47 13.63
C ALA A 286 -7.44 -9.23 14.39
N ALA A 287 -7.11 -8.02 13.91
CA ALA A 287 -7.62 -6.77 14.46
C ALA A 287 -9.15 -6.66 14.29
N HIS A 288 -9.67 -6.94 13.10
CA HIS A 288 -11.11 -6.91 12.82
C HIS A 288 -11.89 -7.97 13.62
N VAL A 289 -11.36 -9.18 13.74
CA VAL A 289 -11.92 -10.23 14.62
C VAL A 289 -11.90 -9.78 16.08
N ALA A 290 -10.87 -9.05 16.52
CA ALA A 290 -10.81 -8.49 17.87
C ALA A 290 -11.87 -7.40 18.09
N GLU A 291 -12.19 -6.58 17.10
CA GLU A 291 -13.32 -5.63 17.16
C GLU A 291 -14.65 -6.35 17.34
N HIS A 292 -14.93 -7.36 16.52
CA HIS A 292 -16.13 -8.17 16.67
C HIS A 292 -16.17 -8.89 18.03
N MET A 293 -15.04 -9.38 18.54
CA MET A 293 -14.96 -10.02 19.85
C MET A 293 -15.28 -9.03 20.97
N ALA A 294 -14.77 -7.79 20.88
CA ALA A 294 -15.06 -6.74 21.86
C ALA A 294 -16.55 -6.38 21.89
N PHE A 295 -17.19 -6.25 20.71
CA PHE A 295 -18.63 -5.99 20.64
C PHE A 295 -19.47 -7.21 21.04
N HIS A 296 -19.03 -8.43 20.73
CA HIS A 296 -19.67 -9.65 21.21
C HIS A 296 -19.66 -9.73 22.73
N TYR A 297 -18.50 -9.48 23.35
CA TYR A 297 -18.34 -9.47 24.81
C TYR A 297 -19.27 -8.42 25.47
N ARG A 298 -19.37 -7.23 24.86
CA ARG A 298 -20.33 -6.21 25.30
C ARG A 298 -21.77 -6.73 25.23
N ARG A 299 -22.16 -7.38 24.13
CA ARG A 299 -23.51 -7.94 23.94
C ARG A 299 -23.81 -9.07 24.92
N GLU A 300 -22.83 -9.89 25.27
CA GLU A 300 -22.96 -10.90 26.33
C GLU A 300 -23.19 -10.27 27.70
N ILE A 301 -22.46 -9.20 28.03
CA ILE A 301 -22.67 -8.44 29.27
C ILE A 301 -24.07 -7.84 29.30
N GLU A 302 -24.53 -7.23 28.20
CA GLU A 302 -25.89 -6.69 28.06
C GLU A 302 -26.96 -7.78 28.26
N ASN A 303 -26.75 -8.97 27.69
CA ASN A 303 -27.65 -10.11 27.85
C ASN A 303 -27.72 -10.60 29.31
N GLN A 304 -26.59 -10.64 30.02
CA GLN A 304 -26.53 -11.04 31.43
C GLN A 304 -27.12 -10.00 32.38
N LEU A 305 -27.00 -8.72 32.04
CA LEU A 305 -27.59 -7.60 32.79
C LEU A 305 -29.09 -7.45 32.52
N GLY A 306 -29.58 -7.86 31.35
CA GLY A 306 -30.96 -7.69 30.92
C GLY A 306 -31.35 -6.23 30.61
N VAL A 307 -30.37 -5.33 30.53
CA VAL A 307 -30.52 -3.91 30.21
C VAL A 307 -29.41 -3.52 29.23
N PRO A 308 -29.72 -2.73 28.17
CA PRO A 308 -28.71 -2.28 27.24
C PRO A 308 -27.72 -1.34 27.93
N LEU A 309 -26.43 -1.51 27.65
CA LEU A 309 -25.39 -0.61 28.16
C LEU A 309 -25.45 0.72 27.41
N PRO A 310 -25.08 1.83 28.06
CA PRO A 310 -24.99 3.14 27.40
C PRO A 310 -24.02 3.09 26.20
N PRO A 311 -24.33 3.78 25.09
CA PRO A 311 -23.47 3.80 23.90
C PRO A 311 -22.03 4.18 24.27
N PRO A 312 -21.02 3.50 23.70
CA PRO A 312 -19.64 3.82 24.03
C PRO A 312 -19.29 5.21 23.48
N GLY A 313 -18.63 6.02 24.31
CA GLY A 313 -18.24 7.39 23.98
C GLY A 313 -19.17 8.48 24.53
N GLU A 314 -20.34 8.12 25.07
CA GLU A 314 -21.18 9.09 25.78
C GLU A 314 -20.64 9.36 27.20
N PRO A 315 -20.51 10.63 27.61
CA PRO A 315 -20.07 10.96 28.96
C PRO A 315 -21.13 10.54 29.98
N LEU A 316 -20.75 9.60 30.85
CA LEU A 316 -21.59 9.13 31.94
C LEU A 316 -21.35 9.99 33.20
N PRO A 317 -22.42 10.37 33.93
CA PRO A 317 -22.27 10.96 35.27
C PRO A 317 -21.51 10.02 36.21
N ASP A 318 -20.64 10.58 37.06
CA ASP A 318 -19.76 9.83 37.96
C ASP A 318 -20.52 8.82 38.86
N ASP A 319 -21.72 9.17 39.30
CA ASP A 319 -22.58 8.33 40.15
C ASP A 319 -23.19 7.14 39.39
N VAL A 320 -23.49 7.33 38.10
CA VAL A 320 -23.99 6.28 37.20
C VAL A 320 -22.86 5.34 36.81
N GLU A 321 -21.65 5.86 36.54
CA GLU A 321 -20.47 5.06 36.23
C GLU A 321 -20.15 4.08 37.37
N VAL A 322 -20.09 4.54 38.62
CA VAL A 322 -19.74 3.69 39.76
C VAL A 322 -20.78 2.58 39.98
N GLN A 323 -22.07 2.87 39.80
CA GLN A 323 -23.13 1.87 39.93
C GLN A 323 -23.09 0.86 38.79
N LEU A 324 -22.90 1.34 37.56
CA LEU A 324 -22.80 0.50 36.37
C LEU A 324 -21.58 -0.41 36.45
N SER A 325 -20.43 0.10 36.87
CA SER A 325 -19.18 -0.67 37.03
C SER A 325 -19.32 -1.83 38.02
N ARG A 326 -20.12 -1.68 39.08
CA ARG A 326 -20.42 -2.80 40.01
C ARG A 326 -21.28 -3.88 39.37
N LEU A 327 -22.32 -3.48 38.63
CA LEU A 327 -23.22 -4.41 37.94
C LEU A 327 -22.49 -5.14 36.80
N VAL A 328 -21.71 -4.41 36.01
CA VAL A 328 -20.86 -4.96 34.94
C VAL A 328 -19.86 -5.95 35.52
N ALA A 329 -19.20 -5.64 36.64
CA ALA A 329 -18.25 -6.56 37.26
C ALA A 329 -18.89 -7.91 37.67
N GLU A 330 -20.13 -7.88 38.18
CA GLU A 330 -20.87 -9.10 38.51
C GLU A 330 -21.22 -9.91 37.25
N ALA A 331 -21.74 -9.25 36.22
CA ALA A 331 -22.05 -9.87 34.93
C ALA A 331 -20.80 -10.45 34.26
N SER A 332 -19.69 -9.71 34.23
CA SER A 332 -18.39 -10.16 33.72
C SER A 332 -17.87 -11.40 34.47
N THR A 333 -18.11 -11.51 35.79
CA THR A 333 -17.71 -12.69 36.57
C THR A 333 -18.53 -13.93 36.19
N ARG A 334 -19.83 -13.77 35.92
CA ARG A 334 -20.67 -14.88 35.44
C ARG A 334 -20.26 -15.34 34.05
N ILE A 335 -20.03 -14.41 33.12
CA ILE A 335 -19.54 -14.71 31.77
C ILE A 335 -18.18 -15.42 31.83
N LEU A 336 -17.27 -14.98 32.70
CA LEU A 336 -15.99 -15.66 32.89
C LEU A 336 -16.17 -17.12 33.33
N GLN A 337 -17.10 -17.41 34.24
CA GLN A 337 -17.40 -18.78 34.67
C GLN A 337 -18.03 -19.61 33.54
N GLU A 338 -18.94 -19.02 32.76
CA GLU A 338 -19.55 -19.65 31.59
C GLU A 338 -18.49 -20.00 30.53
N HIS A 339 -17.65 -19.04 30.14
CA HIS A 339 -16.57 -19.27 29.16
C HIS A 339 -15.52 -20.26 29.68
N GLN A 340 -15.20 -20.27 30.98
CA GLN A 340 -14.33 -21.30 31.56
C GLN A 340 -14.96 -22.70 31.49
N ALA A 341 -16.26 -22.82 31.73
CA ALA A 341 -16.98 -24.08 31.62
C ALA A 341 -17.05 -24.57 30.17
N GLU A 342 -17.33 -23.66 29.22
CA GLU A 342 -17.32 -23.96 27.79
C GLU A 342 -15.92 -24.36 27.30
N ALA A 343 -14.87 -23.66 27.73
CA ALA A 343 -13.49 -24.01 27.40
C ALA A 343 -13.09 -25.40 27.92
N MET A 344 -13.43 -25.72 29.18
CA MET A 344 -13.22 -27.06 29.74
C MET A 344 -14.02 -28.13 28.97
N GLN A 345 -15.22 -27.80 28.49
CA GLN A 345 -16.04 -28.72 27.72
C GLN A 345 -15.48 -28.95 26.31
N GLN A 346 -14.97 -27.91 25.64
CA GLN A 346 -14.29 -28.03 24.35
C GLN A 346 -12.98 -28.81 24.49
N GLU A 347 -12.16 -28.50 25.49
CA GLU A 347 -10.92 -29.23 25.75
C GLU A 347 -11.20 -30.70 26.05
N ALA A 348 -12.28 -31.01 26.78
CA ALA A 348 -12.73 -32.37 27.00
C ALA A 348 -13.27 -33.06 25.73
N GLN A 349 -13.87 -32.31 24.79
CA GLN A 349 -14.31 -32.84 23.50
C GLN A 349 -13.14 -33.12 22.56
N GLU A 350 -12.16 -32.22 22.47
CA GLU A 350 -10.93 -32.42 21.69
C GLU A 350 -10.12 -33.61 22.24
N GLN A 351 -10.00 -33.71 23.58
CA GLN A 351 -9.39 -34.87 24.24
C GLN A 351 -10.20 -36.16 24.09
N ALA A 352 -11.49 -36.10 23.77
CA ALA A 352 -12.33 -37.26 23.48
C ALA A 352 -12.26 -37.71 22.01
N GLU A 353 -11.95 -36.80 21.07
CA GLU A 353 -11.73 -37.14 19.67
C GLU A 353 -10.34 -37.78 19.42
N ASP A 354 -9.30 -37.36 20.14
CA ASP A 354 -7.94 -37.91 20.07
C ASP A 354 -7.84 -39.45 20.29
N PRO A 355 -8.50 -40.07 21.30
CA PRO A 355 -8.45 -41.51 21.51
C PRO A 355 -9.15 -42.33 20.42
N ILE A 356 -10.13 -41.78 19.68
CA ILE A 356 -10.77 -42.47 18.56
C ILE A 356 -9.83 -42.53 17.36
N ILE A 357 -9.08 -41.45 17.08
CA ILE A 357 -8.08 -41.45 16.02
C ILE A 357 -6.89 -42.35 16.38
N GLN A 358 -6.45 -42.38 17.65
CA GLN A 358 -5.45 -43.34 18.10
C GLN A 358 -5.92 -44.79 18.01
N MET A 359 -7.18 -45.09 18.36
CA MET A 359 -7.72 -46.44 18.19
C MET A 359 -7.85 -46.83 16.72
N ARG A 360 -8.30 -45.92 15.84
CA ARG A 360 -8.38 -46.17 14.40
C ARG A 360 -7.00 -46.37 13.76
N ARG A 361 -5.96 -45.65 14.23
CA ARG A 361 -4.55 -45.92 13.84
C ARG A 361 -4.08 -47.30 14.31
N ARG A 362 -4.31 -47.66 15.57
CA ARG A 362 -3.95 -49.00 16.07
C ARG A 362 -4.72 -50.11 15.34
N GLU A 363 -5.98 -49.88 14.97
CA GLU A 363 -6.78 -50.84 14.21
C GLU A 363 -6.22 -51.04 12.80
N LEU A 364 -5.80 -49.97 12.13
CA LEU A 364 -5.08 -50.04 10.85
C LEU A 364 -3.73 -50.75 10.98
N ASP A 365 -2.94 -50.46 12.02
CA ASP A 365 -1.66 -51.14 12.27
C ASP A 365 -1.85 -52.65 12.51
N ILE A 366 -2.89 -53.04 13.27
CA ILE A 366 -3.26 -54.44 13.48
C ILE A 366 -3.70 -55.09 12.17
N GLN A 367 -4.43 -54.36 11.32
CA GLN A 367 -4.87 -54.85 10.01
C GLN A 367 -3.68 -55.05 9.06
N GLU A 368 -2.72 -54.12 9.03
CA GLU A 368 -1.48 -54.26 8.26
C GLU A 368 -0.65 -55.44 8.77
N MET A 369 -0.54 -55.62 10.09
CA MET A 369 0.15 -56.78 10.67
C MET A 369 -0.56 -58.11 10.35
N ASP A 370 -1.90 -58.17 10.37
CA ASP A 370 -2.66 -59.37 10.00
C ASP A 370 -2.51 -59.70 8.51
N VAL A 371 -2.54 -58.69 7.64
CA VAL A 371 -2.28 -58.87 6.20
C VAL A 371 -0.85 -59.38 5.97
N MET A 372 0.16 -58.81 6.63
CA MET A 372 1.54 -59.31 6.54
C MET A 372 1.69 -60.74 7.09
N ALA A 373 0.99 -61.08 8.18
CA ALA A 373 1.00 -62.43 8.73
C ALA A 373 0.40 -63.45 7.75
N ARG A 374 -0.72 -63.11 7.09
CA ARG A 374 -1.34 -63.95 6.06
C ARG A 374 -0.47 -64.11 4.82
N VAL A 375 0.25 -63.06 4.40
CA VAL A 375 1.23 -63.14 3.30
C VAL A 375 2.35 -64.11 3.66
N LYS A 376 2.95 -63.97 4.85
CA LYS A 376 4.00 -64.90 5.32
C LYS A 376 3.52 -66.34 5.46
N GLU A 377 2.31 -66.55 5.97
CA GLU A 377 1.73 -67.90 6.06
C GLU A 377 1.54 -68.53 4.68
N ARG A 378 1.08 -67.74 3.70
CA ARG A 378 0.92 -68.20 2.32
C ARG A 378 2.26 -68.51 1.65
N GLU A 379 3.28 -67.68 1.86
CA GLU A 379 4.65 -67.97 1.40
C GLU A 379 5.21 -69.25 2.02
N ALA A 380 5.02 -69.45 3.33
CA ALA A 380 5.46 -70.67 4.01
C ALA A 380 4.74 -71.93 3.50
N ARG A 381 3.43 -71.83 3.19
CA ARG A 381 2.67 -72.92 2.56
C ARG A 381 3.18 -73.25 1.16
N ILE A 382 3.41 -72.23 0.32
CA ILE A 382 3.95 -72.43 -1.03
C ILE A 382 5.33 -73.10 -0.95
N ALA A 383 6.20 -72.67 -0.03
CA ALA A 383 7.51 -73.28 0.17
C ALA A 383 7.41 -74.74 0.65
N LEU A 384 6.47 -75.05 1.56
CA LEU A 384 6.24 -76.41 2.03
C LEU A 384 5.72 -77.33 0.91
N ASP A 385 4.81 -76.84 0.08
CA ASP A 385 4.24 -77.60 -1.03
C ASP A 385 5.28 -77.82 -2.15
N ALA A 386 6.15 -76.84 -2.42
CA ALA A 386 7.29 -77.00 -3.32
C ALA A 386 8.23 -78.12 -2.83
N LYS A 387 8.58 -78.10 -1.54
CA LYS A 387 9.44 -79.13 -0.94
C LYS A 387 8.82 -80.53 -0.98
N LYS A 388 7.51 -80.64 -0.68
CA LYS A 388 6.78 -81.92 -0.82
C LYS A 388 6.75 -82.43 -2.26
N SER A 389 6.69 -81.52 -3.23
CA SER A 389 6.75 -81.89 -4.65
C SER A 389 8.13 -82.40 -5.05
N GLU A 390 9.20 -81.76 -4.59
CA GLU A 390 10.59 -82.24 -4.79
C GLU A 390 10.80 -83.62 -4.18
N ASP A 391 10.37 -83.82 -2.92
CA ASP A 391 10.49 -85.11 -2.24
C ASP A 391 9.72 -86.23 -2.97
N ARG A 392 8.51 -85.94 -3.48
CA ARG A 392 7.75 -86.90 -4.30
C ARG A 392 8.46 -87.25 -5.59
N ASN A 393 9.04 -86.26 -6.27
CA ASN A 393 9.79 -86.48 -7.51
C ASN A 393 11.06 -87.31 -7.26
N ALA A 394 11.74 -87.10 -6.13
CA ALA A 394 12.90 -87.89 -5.74
C ALA A 394 12.54 -89.36 -5.49
N VAL A 395 11.45 -89.62 -4.76
CA VAL A 395 10.96 -90.99 -4.50
C VAL A 395 10.56 -91.68 -5.81
N GLU A 396 9.91 -90.96 -6.74
CA GLU A 396 9.52 -91.56 -8.01
C GLU A 396 10.73 -91.87 -8.91
N ARG A 397 11.78 -91.04 -8.88
CA ARG A 397 13.06 -91.34 -9.55
C ARG A 397 13.74 -92.58 -8.97
N GLU A 398 13.85 -92.69 -7.65
CA GLU A 398 14.41 -93.89 -7.01
C GLU A 398 13.61 -95.16 -7.36
N ARG A 399 12.29 -95.02 -7.50
CA ARG A 399 11.42 -96.12 -7.91
C ARG A 399 11.68 -96.55 -9.35
N ILE A 400 11.84 -95.59 -10.27
CA ILE A 400 12.19 -95.87 -11.67
C ILE A 400 13.57 -96.54 -11.75
N GLU A 401 14.59 -96.03 -11.07
CA GLU A 401 15.92 -96.65 -11.03
C GLU A 401 15.90 -98.07 -10.44
N SER A 402 15.03 -98.32 -9.46
CA SER A 402 14.83 -99.66 -8.92
C SER A 402 14.15 -100.60 -9.91
N GLN A 403 13.17 -100.10 -10.68
CA GLN A 403 12.52 -100.87 -11.74
C GLN A 403 13.49 -101.19 -12.88
N GLU A 404 14.31 -100.24 -13.32
CA GLU A 404 15.34 -100.46 -14.33
C GLU A 404 16.35 -101.53 -13.90
N ARG A 405 16.87 -101.45 -12.66
CA ARG A 405 17.77 -102.49 -12.11
C ARG A 405 17.15 -103.88 -12.07
N ASN A 406 15.85 -103.98 -11.81
CA ASN A 406 15.12 -105.25 -11.80
C ASN A 406 14.89 -105.79 -13.22
N VAL A 407 14.64 -104.92 -14.19
CA VAL A 407 14.51 -105.29 -15.61
C VAL A 407 15.86 -105.74 -16.16
N ASP A 408 16.93 -105.00 -15.92
CA ASP A 408 18.29 -105.37 -16.32
C ASP A 408 18.72 -106.73 -15.75
N SER A 409 18.40 -106.98 -14.47
CA SER A 409 18.68 -108.26 -13.82
C SER A 409 17.90 -109.42 -14.44
N LYS A 410 16.64 -109.20 -14.86
CA LYS A 410 15.84 -110.20 -15.57
C LYS A 410 16.35 -110.46 -16.98
N LEU A 411 16.73 -109.40 -17.71
CA LEU A 411 17.29 -109.52 -19.05
C LEU A 411 18.62 -110.30 -19.00
N GLY A 412 19.47 -110.04 -18.01
CA GLY A 412 20.71 -110.80 -17.79
C GLY A 412 20.47 -112.29 -17.50
N GLN A 413 19.39 -112.62 -16.78
CA GLN A 413 19.00 -114.02 -16.52
C GLN A 413 18.44 -114.72 -17.77
N GLU A 414 17.64 -114.04 -18.59
CA GLU A 414 17.15 -114.57 -19.86
C GLU A 414 18.29 -114.78 -20.86
N MET A 415 19.21 -113.81 -20.99
CA MET A 415 20.41 -113.95 -21.84
C MET A 415 21.29 -115.12 -21.38
N ALA A 416 21.48 -115.32 -20.08
CA ALA A 416 22.21 -116.47 -19.54
C ALA A 416 21.49 -117.80 -19.81
N SER A 417 20.15 -117.83 -19.70
CA SER A 417 19.33 -119.01 -20.06
C SER A 417 19.45 -119.36 -21.54
N ASP A 418 19.43 -118.36 -22.42
CA ASP A 418 19.50 -118.57 -23.86
C ASP A 418 20.90 -118.98 -24.32
N LEU A 419 21.96 -118.47 -23.68
CA LEU A 419 23.32 -118.97 -23.85
C LEU A 419 23.46 -120.44 -23.43
N ILE A 420 22.88 -120.84 -22.29
CA ILE A 420 22.90 -122.24 -21.83
C ILE A 420 22.09 -123.14 -22.79
N LYS A 421 21.00 -122.66 -23.39
CA LYS A 421 20.23 -123.41 -24.40
C LYS A 421 20.97 -123.55 -25.73
N ALA A 422 21.82 -122.59 -26.09
CA ALA A 422 22.66 -122.65 -27.28
C ALA A 422 23.80 -123.68 -27.12
N GLU A 423 24.35 -123.84 -25.92
CA GLU A 423 25.45 -124.78 -25.64
C GLU A 423 25.02 -126.27 -25.64
N VAL A 424 23.71 -126.54 -25.52
CA VAL A 424 23.14 -127.91 -25.47
C VAL A 424 22.74 -128.46 -26.86
N LYS A 425 22.73 -127.62 -27.91
CA LYS A 425 22.48 -128.06 -29.31
C LYS A 425 23.76 -127.94 -30.12
N GLY A 426 24.50 -129.05 -30.23
CA GLY A 426 25.80 -129.13 -30.89
C GLY A 426 25.80 -128.78 -32.38
N GLU A 427 25.95 -127.49 -32.67
CA GLU A 427 26.37 -126.95 -33.97
C GLU A 427 27.68 -126.17 -33.76
N GLU A 428 28.77 -126.61 -34.40
CA GLU A 428 30.07 -125.93 -34.39
C GLU A 428 29.97 -124.57 -35.11
N VAL A 429 29.76 -123.50 -34.33
CA VAL A 429 29.92 -122.12 -34.81
C VAL A 429 31.34 -121.65 -34.48
N SER A 430 32.07 -121.15 -35.48
CA SER A 430 33.48 -120.78 -35.28
C SER A 430 33.59 -119.57 -34.34
N SER A 431 34.55 -119.60 -33.40
CA SER A 431 34.76 -118.55 -32.40
C SER A 431 35.00 -117.14 -32.96
N ARG A 432 35.22 -116.98 -34.29
CA ARG A 432 35.35 -115.67 -34.93
C ARG A 432 34.02 -114.94 -35.12
N GLU A 433 32.94 -115.67 -35.40
CA GLU A 433 31.61 -115.08 -35.63
C GLU A 433 30.96 -114.63 -34.31
N ILE A 434 31.25 -115.32 -33.21
CA ILE A 434 30.80 -114.95 -31.86
C ILE A 434 31.44 -113.62 -31.41
N VAL A 435 32.74 -113.44 -31.64
CA VAL A 435 33.44 -112.21 -31.23
C VAL A 435 32.99 -111.00 -32.04
N GLU A 436 32.70 -111.19 -33.33
CA GLU A 436 32.21 -110.11 -34.20
C GLU A 436 30.76 -109.72 -33.86
N GLY A 437 29.90 -110.71 -33.56
CA GLY A 437 28.53 -110.48 -33.08
C GLY A 437 28.47 -109.76 -31.74
N VAL A 438 29.31 -110.14 -30.77
CA VAL A 438 29.41 -109.45 -29.46
C VAL A 438 29.89 -108.02 -29.64
N ARG A 439 30.87 -107.77 -30.52
CA ARG A 439 31.38 -106.42 -30.78
C ARG A 439 30.33 -105.52 -31.44
N LEU A 440 29.60 -106.03 -32.44
CA LEU A 440 28.50 -105.31 -33.07
C LEU A 440 27.35 -105.02 -32.08
N GLY A 441 27.08 -105.95 -31.15
CA GLY A 441 26.11 -105.74 -30.08
C GLY A 441 26.52 -104.66 -29.08
N MET A 442 27.79 -104.59 -28.72
CA MET A 442 28.31 -103.53 -27.82
C MET A 442 28.30 -102.15 -28.50
N ASP A 443 28.73 -102.05 -29.76
CA ASP A 443 28.68 -100.79 -30.52
C ASP A 443 27.24 -100.27 -30.72
N ALA A 444 26.26 -101.18 -30.88
CA ALA A 444 24.84 -100.81 -30.97
C ALA A 444 24.29 -100.32 -29.63
N ALA A 445 24.69 -100.93 -28.51
CA ALA A 445 24.28 -100.51 -27.17
C ALA A 445 24.86 -99.15 -26.78
N ASP A 446 26.11 -98.86 -27.16
CA ASP A 446 26.74 -97.55 -26.89
C ASP A 446 26.08 -96.43 -27.71
N ARG A 447 25.70 -96.66 -28.97
CA ARG A 447 24.94 -95.68 -29.78
C ARG A 447 23.56 -95.38 -29.20
N LEU A 448 22.86 -96.39 -28.69
CA LEU A 448 21.55 -96.19 -28.05
C LEU A 448 21.66 -95.41 -26.72
N ARG A 449 22.78 -95.53 -26.00
CA ARG A 449 23.05 -94.71 -24.81
C ARG A 449 23.36 -93.25 -25.15
N GLU A 450 24.06 -92.99 -26.26
CA GLU A 450 24.33 -91.62 -26.70
C GLU A 450 23.07 -90.90 -27.21
N GLU A 451 22.17 -91.61 -27.92
CA GLU A 451 20.92 -91.02 -28.42
C GLU A 451 19.88 -90.76 -27.30
N GLY A 452 19.92 -91.52 -26.19
CA GLY A 452 19.02 -91.33 -25.04
C GLY A 452 19.41 -90.21 -24.08
N ALA A 453 20.57 -89.57 -24.24
CA ALA A 453 21.05 -88.47 -23.40
C ALA A 453 20.79 -87.06 -24.01
N GLY A 454 20.03 -87.00 -25.12
CA GLY A 454 19.81 -85.81 -25.94
C GLY A 454 18.40 -85.18 -25.90
N GLU A 455 17.49 -85.67 -25.05
CA GLU A 455 16.23 -85.00 -24.65
C GLU A 455 16.22 -84.78 -23.14
#